data_AF-A0AAI8PLS6-F1
#
_entry.id   AF-A0AAI8PLS6-F1
#
_cell.length_a   1.000
_cell.length_b   1.000
_cell.length_c   1.000
_cell.angle_alpha   90.00
_cell.angle_beta   90.00
_cell.angle_gamma   90.00
#
_symmetry.space_group_name_H-M   'P 1'
#
loop_
_entity.id
_entity.type
_entity.pdbx_description
1 polymer ?
#
loop_
_entity_poly.entity_id
_entity_poly.type
_entity_poly.pdbx_seq_one_letter_code
_entity_poly.pdbx_strand_id
1 'polypeptide(L)'
;MAADNAASVPEDLIVSVLSAVVVSVLGVANLWFQEWRARRNAEARRRRLLDEARAYLGFLTEWLDAHAVITPGTSIDSVQAQAATVLDQQLRNIHASFAEARVPQRTPLWAQFRRLLLLYPLRSIAGSLVRLLFYLVVIIVFSVTPGLLLDDRNAWGDRIGASGVLIVAGGGLLYGLWRLANRLSPQARVLSHSEGGAAL
;
A
#
# COMPACT_ATOMS: atom_id res chain seq x y z
N MET A 1 21.37 44.92 41.04
CA MET A 1 21.87 44.81 39.65
C MET A 1 21.99 43.33 39.30
N ALA A 2 20.88 42.73 38.89
CA ALA A 2 20.84 41.37 38.36
C ALA A 2 19.77 41.40 37.26
N ALA A 3 20.14 42.02 36.15
CA ALA A 3 19.28 42.19 34.99
C ALA A 3 19.70 41.17 33.92
N ASP A 4 18.70 40.46 33.42
CA ASP A 4 18.55 40.10 32.02
C ASP A 4 19.64 39.25 31.36
N ASN A 5 19.86 38.05 31.91
CA ASN A 5 20.28 36.92 31.08
C ASN A 5 19.04 36.12 30.65
N ALA A 6 18.12 36.77 29.93
CA ALA A 6 17.10 36.05 29.18
C ALA A 6 17.83 35.28 28.08
N ALA A 7 18.15 34.01 28.34
CA ALA A 7 18.80 33.12 27.39
C ALA A 7 17.98 33.08 26.11
N SER A 8 18.41 33.82 25.09
CA SER A 8 17.83 33.78 23.76
C SER A 8 18.02 32.36 23.24
N VAL A 9 16.90 31.65 23.05
CA VAL A 9 16.90 30.35 22.38
C VAL A 9 17.66 30.52 21.06
N PRO A 10 18.69 29.71 20.78
CA PRO A 10 19.46 29.84 19.55
C PRO A 10 18.52 29.63 18.37
N GLU A 11 18.38 30.66 17.55
CA GLU A 11 17.48 30.72 16.39
C GLU A 11 17.68 29.52 15.44
N ASP A 12 18.93 29.03 15.35
CA ASP A 12 19.34 27.85 14.59
C ASP A 12 18.62 26.56 15.01
N LEU A 13 18.27 26.42 16.29
CA LEU A 13 17.60 25.22 16.80
C LEU A 13 16.13 25.19 16.35
N ILE A 14 15.46 26.33 16.38
CA ILE A 14 14.08 26.48 15.91
C ILE A 14 14.02 26.17 14.40
N VAL A 15 14.96 26.69 13.62
CA VAL A 15 15.05 26.46 12.17
C VAL A 15 15.33 24.99 11.86
N SER A 16 16.25 24.35 12.58
CA SER A 16 16.58 22.93 12.39
C SER A 16 15.38 22.02 12.66
N VAL A 17 14.66 22.25 13.76
CA VAL A 17 13.47 21.46 14.12
C VAL A 17 12.35 21.65 13.10
N LEU A 18 12.08 22.88 12.68
CA LEU A 18 11.09 23.18 11.64
C LEU A 18 11.45 22.48 10.32
N SER A 19 12.72 22.48 9.93
CA SER A 19 13.16 21.81 8.70
C SER A 19 12.93 20.29 8.75
N ALA A 20 13.22 19.64 9.88
CA ALA A 20 13.01 18.21 10.06
C ALA A 20 11.51 17.85 10.04
N VAL A 21 10.66 18.67 10.65
CA VAL A 21 9.20 18.50 10.61
C VAL A 21 8.68 18.63 9.18
N VAL A 22 9.11 19.67 8.45
CA VAL A 22 8.69 19.89 7.06
C VAL A 22 9.11 18.72 6.17
N VAL A 23 10.36 18.24 6.28
CA VAL A 23 10.84 17.07 5.51
C VAL A 23 10.04 15.82 5.83
N SER A 24 9.71 15.58 7.11
CA SER A 24 8.89 14.43 7.51
C SER A 24 7.47 14.50 6.93
N VAL A 25 6.81 15.66 7.02
CA VAL A 25 5.47 15.88 6.46
C VAL A 25 5.48 15.70 4.94
N LEU A 26 6.49 16.25 4.24
CA LEU A 26 6.65 16.07 2.79
C LEU A 26 6.88 14.60 2.42
N GLY A 27 7.63 13.85 3.24
CA GLY A 27 7.83 12.42 3.06
C GLY A 27 6.52 11.63 3.13
N VAL A 28 5.70 11.88 4.15
CA VAL A 28 4.39 11.24 4.32
C VAL A 28 3.41 11.64 3.21
N ALA A 29 3.36 12.93 2.87
CA ALA A 29 2.48 13.46 1.83
C ALA A 29 2.81 12.87 0.44
N ASN A 30 4.09 12.77 0.08
CA ASN A 30 4.52 12.18 -1.19
C ASN A 30 4.08 10.70 -1.31
N LEU A 31 4.19 9.95 -0.22
CA LEU A 31 3.76 8.55 -0.21
C LEU A 31 2.25 8.40 -0.31
N TRP A 32 1.50 9.22 0.42
CA TRP A 32 0.04 9.24 0.31
C TRP A 32 -0.40 9.61 -1.10
N PHE A 33 0.29 10.57 -1.72
CA PHE A 33 0.03 10.96 -3.10
C PHE A 33 0.34 9.84 -4.10
N GLN A 34 1.43 9.08 -3.92
CA GLN A 34 1.74 7.91 -4.76
C GLN A 34 0.68 6.82 -4.66
N GLU A 35 0.23 6.49 -3.45
CA GLU A 35 -0.82 5.51 -3.19
C GLU A 35 -2.16 5.97 -3.80
N TRP A 36 -2.52 7.23 -3.61
CA TRP A 36 -3.71 7.83 -4.21
C TRP A 36 -3.66 7.76 -5.74
N ARG A 37 -2.51 8.09 -6.34
CA ARG A 37 -2.31 8.03 -7.79
C ARG A 37 -2.38 6.60 -8.31
N ALA A 38 -1.82 5.63 -7.59
CA ALA A 38 -1.90 4.22 -7.93
C ALA A 38 -3.35 3.72 -7.93
N ARG A 39 -4.14 4.08 -6.90
CA ARG A 39 -5.56 3.75 -6.81
C ARG A 39 -6.37 4.38 -7.96
N ARG A 40 -6.13 5.67 -8.23
CA ARG A 40 -6.80 6.38 -9.32
C ARG A 40 -6.47 5.77 -10.68
N ASN A 41 -5.22 5.39 -10.91
CA ASN A 41 -4.79 4.74 -12.16
C ASN A 41 -5.40 3.34 -12.31
N ALA A 42 -5.52 2.57 -11.23
CA ALA A 42 -6.16 1.26 -11.28
C ALA A 42 -7.65 1.37 -11.65
N GLU A 43 -8.36 2.36 -11.10
CA GLU A 43 -9.76 2.61 -11.44
C GLU A 43 -9.91 3.12 -12.89
N ALA A 44 -9.08 4.06 -13.31
CA ALA A 44 -9.07 4.56 -14.68
C ALA A 44 -8.79 3.44 -15.70
N ARG A 45 -7.85 2.54 -15.39
CA ARG A 45 -7.56 1.36 -16.22
C ARG A 45 -8.74 0.41 -16.30
N ARG A 46 -9.43 0.14 -15.19
CA ARG A 46 -10.65 -0.68 -15.18
C ARG A 46 -11.75 -0.09 -16.06
N ARG A 47 -11.96 1.23 -15.99
CA ARG A 47 -12.95 1.91 -16.83
C ARG A 47 -12.60 1.79 -18.31
N ARG A 48 -11.34 2.05 -18.69
CA ARG A 48 -10.88 1.89 -20.09
C ARG A 48 -11.09 0.48 -20.62
N LEU A 49 -10.75 -0.54 -19.84
CA LEU A 49 -10.95 -1.94 -20.24
C LEU A 49 -12.44 -2.28 -20.43
N LEU A 50 -13.33 -1.72 -19.60
CA LEU A 50 -14.78 -1.89 -19.77
C LEU A 50 -15.31 -1.16 -21.00
N ASP A 51 -14.81 0.04 -21.27
CA ASP A 51 -15.19 0.84 -22.44
C ASP A 51 -14.72 0.16 -23.73
N GLU A 52 -13.47 -0.35 -23.75
CA GLU A 52 -12.92 -1.14 -24.86
C GLU A 52 -13.73 -2.43 -25.11
N ALA A 53 -14.08 -3.16 -24.04
CA ALA A 53 -14.90 -4.37 -24.16
C ALA A 53 -16.30 -4.06 -24.71
N ARG A 54 -16.93 -2.96 -24.28
CA ARG A 54 -18.22 -2.50 -24.82
C ARG A 54 -18.12 -2.12 -26.29
N ALA A 55 -17.10 -1.36 -26.67
CA ALA A 55 -16.88 -0.97 -28.07
C ALA A 55 -16.69 -2.20 -28.96
N TYR A 56 -15.92 -3.19 -28.50
CA TYR A 56 -15.71 -4.44 -29.22
C TYR A 56 -17.01 -5.25 -29.40
N LEU A 57 -17.83 -5.36 -28.35
CA LEU A 57 -19.14 -6.02 -28.45
C LEU A 57 -20.08 -5.30 -29.41
N GLY A 58 -20.09 -3.96 -29.39
CA GLY A 58 -20.89 -3.16 -30.33
C GLY A 58 -20.45 -3.38 -31.79
N PHE A 59 -19.15 -3.37 -32.05
CA PHE A 59 -18.60 -3.69 -33.37
C PHE A 59 -19.01 -5.09 -33.84
N LEU A 60 -18.92 -6.09 -32.96
CA LEU A 60 -19.33 -7.47 -33.27
C LEU A 60 -20.81 -7.57 -33.64
N THR A 61 -21.69 -6.87 -32.92
CA THR A 61 -23.12 -6.85 -33.24
C THR A 61 -23.39 -6.17 -34.58
N GLU A 62 -22.77 -5.02 -34.84
CA GLU A 62 -22.92 -4.30 -36.12
C GLU A 62 -22.38 -5.13 -37.30
N TRP A 63 -21.26 -5.83 -37.10
CA TRP A 63 -20.68 -6.70 -38.12
C TRP A 63 -21.58 -7.89 -38.43
N LEU A 64 -22.17 -8.54 -37.41
CA LEU A 64 -23.11 -9.64 -37.61
C LEU A 64 -24.36 -9.18 -38.36
N ASP A 65 -24.91 -8.02 -37.99
CA ASP A 65 -26.06 -7.43 -38.67
C ASP A 65 -25.75 -7.12 -40.14
N ALA A 66 -24.58 -6.51 -40.41
CA ALA A 66 -24.13 -6.25 -41.77
C ALA A 66 -23.93 -7.55 -42.59
N HIS A 67 -23.37 -8.59 -41.97
CA HIS A 67 -23.16 -9.88 -42.62
C HIS A 67 -24.49 -10.58 -42.96
N ALA A 68 -25.50 -10.47 -42.10
CA ALA A 68 -26.83 -11.02 -42.34
C ALA A 68 -27.50 -10.40 -43.59
N VAL A 69 -27.23 -9.12 -43.87
CA VAL A 69 -27.73 -8.42 -45.06
C VAL A 69 -27.03 -8.88 -46.34
N ILE A 70 -25.71 -9.11 -46.28
CA ILE A 70 -24.89 -9.44 -47.47
C ILE A 70 -25.12 -10.89 -47.94
N THR A 71 -25.40 -11.83 -47.04
CA THR A 71 -25.54 -13.25 -47.38
C THR A 71 -26.93 -13.82 -47.06
N PRO A 72 -27.98 -13.36 -47.78
CA PRO A 72 -29.33 -13.86 -47.56
C PRO A 72 -29.42 -15.35 -47.93
N GLY A 73 -29.87 -16.18 -46.98
CA GLY A 73 -30.10 -17.61 -47.19
C GLY A 73 -29.06 -18.56 -46.58
N THR A 74 -27.98 -18.05 -45.98
CA THR A 74 -27.08 -18.88 -45.16
C THR A 74 -27.62 -18.94 -43.73
N SER A 75 -27.68 -20.13 -43.12
CA SER A 75 -28.21 -20.28 -41.75
C SER A 75 -27.25 -19.67 -40.72
N ILE A 76 -27.62 -18.48 -40.24
CA ILE A 76 -26.90 -17.72 -39.21
C ILE A 76 -26.84 -18.50 -37.89
N ASP A 77 -27.76 -19.46 -37.68
CA ASP A 77 -27.87 -20.29 -36.49
C ASP A 77 -26.56 -21.00 -36.12
N SER A 78 -25.80 -21.46 -37.12
CA SER A 78 -24.52 -22.15 -36.90
C SER A 78 -23.45 -21.22 -36.35
N VAL A 79 -23.36 -20.00 -36.89
CA VAL A 79 -22.42 -18.95 -36.46
C VAL A 79 -22.80 -18.42 -35.09
N GLN A 80 -24.09 -18.22 -34.81
CA GLN A 80 -24.57 -17.83 -33.48
C GLN A 80 -24.26 -18.89 -32.42
N ALA A 81 -24.49 -20.17 -32.72
CA ALA A 81 -24.16 -21.26 -31.80
C ALA A 81 -22.65 -21.33 -31.49
N GLN A 82 -21.80 -21.12 -32.50
CA GLN A 82 -20.36 -21.09 -32.30
C GLN A 82 -19.93 -19.86 -31.48
N ALA A 83 -20.47 -18.67 -31.78
CA ALA A 83 -20.21 -17.45 -31.02
C ALA A 83 -20.64 -17.58 -29.56
N ALA A 84 -21.83 -18.17 -29.30
CA ALA A 84 -22.32 -18.42 -27.95
C ALA A 84 -21.38 -19.37 -27.17
N THR A 85 -20.86 -20.41 -27.83
CA THR A 85 -19.93 -21.36 -27.22
C THR A 85 -18.60 -20.68 -26.83
N VAL A 86 -18.06 -19.83 -27.71
CA VAL A 86 -16.84 -19.04 -27.42
C VAL A 86 -17.08 -18.06 -26.28
N LEU A 87 -18.23 -17.37 -26.25
CA LEU A 87 -18.57 -16.45 -25.17
C LEU A 87 -18.68 -17.16 -23.83
N ASP A 88 -19.32 -18.33 -23.78
CA ASP A 88 -19.48 -19.13 -22.58
C ASP A 88 -18.13 -19.66 -22.06
N GLN A 89 -17.23 -20.05 -22.96
CA GLN A 89 -15.86 -20.43 -22.59
C GLN A 89 -15.08 -19.25 -21.99
N GLN A 90 -15.18 -18.05 -22.57
CA GLN A 90 -14.54 -16.85 -22.01
C GLN A 90 -15.14 -16.47 -20.65
N LEU A 91 -16.46 -16.58 -20.50
CA LEU A 91 -17.15 -16.32 -19.24
C LEU A 91 -16.68 -17.28 -18.14
N ARG A 92 -16.49 -18.56 -18.47
CA ARG A 92 -15.93 -19.56 -17.54
C ARG A 92 -14.49 -19.24 -17.15
N ASN A 93 -13.64 -18.87 -18.11
CA ASN A 93 -12.25 -18.48 -17.83
C ASN A 93 -12.19 -17.26 -16.90
N ILE A 94 -13.06 -16.28 -17.13
CA ILE A 94 -13.19 -15.09 -16.28
C ILE A 94 -13.64 -15.51 -14.86
N HIS A 95 -14.67 -16.34 -14.72
CA HIS A 95 -15.13 -16.83 -13.42
C HIS A 95 -14.05 -17.62 -12.68
N ALA A 96 -13.29 -18.46 -13.37
CA ALA A 96 -12.16 -19.20 -12.79
C ALA A 96 -11.09 -18.23 -12.26
N SER A 97 -10.75 -17.19 -13.04
CA SER A 97 -9.79 -16.17 -12.60
C SER A 97 -10.26 -15.38 -11.36
N PHE A 98 -11.58 -15.14 -11.23
CA PHE A 98 -12.15 -14.51 -10.04
C PHE A 98 -12.21 -15.43 -8.82
N ALA A 99 -12.39 -16.74 -9.03
CA ALA A 99 -12.36 -17.72 -7.95
C ALA A 99 -10.94 -17.83 -7.32
N GLU A 100 -9.90 -17.68 -8.14
CA GLU A 100 -8.50 -17.67 -7.67
C GLU A 100 -8.08 -16.32 -7.07
N ALA A 101 -8.63 -15.21 -7.58
CA ALA A 101 -8.44 -13.89 -7.01
C ALA A 101 -9.21 -13.77 -5.68
N ARG A 102 -8.69 -14.44 -4.64
CA ARG A 102 -9.17 -14.33 -3.24
C ARG A 102 -9.43 -12.86 -2.94
N VAL A 103 -10.71 -12.50 -2.85
CA VAL A 103 -11.16 -11.23 -2.26
C VAL A 103 -10.32 -11.05 -1.01
N PRO A 104 -9.54 -9.95 -0.87
CA PRO A 104 -8.76 -9.74 0.34
C PRO A 104 -9.77 -9.71 1.48
N GLN A 105 -9.89 -10.84 2.19
CA GLN A 105 -10.77 -10.97 3.34
C GLN A 105 -10.42 -9.77 4.22
N ARG A 106 -11.41 -8.93 4.51
CA ARG A 106 -11.26 -7.78 5.40
C ARG A 106 -10.53 -8.30 6.63
N THR A 107 -9.24 -8.01 6.70
CA THR A 107 -8.42 -8.55 7.77
C THR A 107 -9.00 -7.97 9.04
N PRO A 108 -9.44 -8.81 10.01
CA PRO A 108 -9.99 -8.30 11.25
C PRO A 108 -8.99 -7.30 11.82
N LEU A 109 -9.47 -6.19 12.39
CA LEU A 109 -8.60 -5.11 12.90
C LEU A 109 -7.47 -5.68 13.78
N TRP A 110 -7.74 -6.76 14.51
CA TRP A 110 -6.76 -7.53 15.27
C TRP A 110 -5.60 -8.10 14.44
N ALA A 111 -5.86 -8.65 13.25
CA ALA A 111 -4.83 -9.11 12.33
C ALA A 111 -4.00 -7.94 11.77
N GLN A 112 -4.62 -6.76 11.59
CA GLN A 112 -3.88 -5.55 11.21
C GLN A 112 -2.97 -5.08 12.36
N PHE A 113 -3.45 -5.04 13.60
CA PHE A 113 -2.65 -4.71 14.78
C PHE A 113 -1.48 -5.68 14.97
N ARG A 114 -1.72 -6.99 14.83
CA ARG A 114 -0.67 -8.01 14.91
C ARG A 114 0.40 -7.83 13.82
N ARG A 115 0.00 -7.35 12.64
CA ARG A 115 0.90 -7.01 11.53
C ARG A 115 1.61 -5.67 11.75
N LEU A 116 0.97 -4.72 12.43
CA LEU A 116 1.53 -3.41 12.78
C LEU A 116 2.62 -3.55 13.85
N LEU A 117 2.39 -4.37 14.88
CA LEU A 117 3.37 -4.65 15.94
C LEU A 117 4.52 -5.58 15.52
N LEU A 118 4.61 -5.95 14.22
CA LEU A 118 5.59 -6.92 13.72
C LEU A 118 5.61 -8.23 14.53
N LEU A 119 4.47 -8.64 15.11
CA LEU A 119 4.37 -9.88 15.90
C LEU A 119 4.45 -11.16 15.04
N TYR A 120 4.62 -11.00 13.72
CA TYR A 120 4.79 -12.11 12.81
C TYR A 120 6.20 -12.71 12.98
N PRO A 121 6.36 -14.05 12.98
CA PRO A 121 7.68 -14.68 12.97
C PRO A 121 8.33 -14.45 11.59
N LEU A 122 9.16 -13.42 11.46
CA LEU A 122 10.01 -13.25 10.29
C LEU A 122 11.08 -14.35 10.31
N ARG A 123 10.97 -15.33 9.40
CA ARG A 123 11.86 -16.48 9.27
C ARG A 123 13.28 -16.13 8.76
N SER A 124 13.53 -14.87 8.40
CA SER A 124 14.83 -14.42 7.86
C SER A 124 15.64 -13.64 8.91
N ILE A 125 16.96 -13.84 8.89
CA ILE A 125 17.92 -13.14 9.78
C ILE A 125 17.79 -11.62 9.64
N ALA A 126 17.63 -11.12 8.41
CA ALA A 126 17.39 -9.70 8.16
C ALA A 126 16.07 -9.19 8.78
N GLY A 127 15.03 -10.02 8.80
CA GLY A 127 13.76 -9.69 9.45
C GLY A 127 13.86 -9.64 10.97
N SER A 128 14.72 -10.47 11.58
CA SER A 128 15.04 -10.40 13.00
C SER A 128 15.73 -9.08 13.37
N LEU A 129 16.66 -8.61 12.54
CA LEU A 129 17.37 -7.35 12.75
C LEU A 129 16.42 -6.14 12.69
N VAL A 130 15.51 -6.11 11.70
CA VAL A 130 14.48 -5.06 11.56
C VAL A 130 13.55 -5.06 12.77
N ARG A 131 13.18 -6.23 13.27
CA ARG A 131 12.37 -6.38 14.48
C ARG A 131 13.10 -5.82 15.69
N LEU A 132 14.38 -6.17 15.89
CA LEU A 132 15.20 -5.66 16.98
C LEU A 132 15.29 -4.12 16.93
N LEU A 133 15.53 -3.55 15.75
CA LEU A 133 15.62 -2.11 15.56
C LEU A 133 14.28 -1.41 15.84
N PHE A 134 13.16 -2.00 15.40
CA PHE A 134 11.81 -1.50 15.68
C PHE A 134 11.55 -1.42 17.19
N TYR A 135 11.79 -2.50 17.94
CA TYR A 135 11.58 -2.50 19.39
C TYR A 135 12.54 -1.57 20.11
N LEU A 136 13.79 -1.45 19.64
CA LEU A 136 14.76 -0.52 20.20
C LEU A 136 14.31 0.94 20.05
N VAL A 137 13.77 1.33 18.89
CA VAL A 137 13.18 2.67 18.68
C VAL A 137 11.96 2.87 19.56
N VAL A 138 11.04 1.90 19.65
CA VAL A 138 9.86 2.00 20.52
C VAL A 138 10.27 2.17 21.98
N ILE A 139 11.24 1.38 22.47
CA ILE A 139 11.76 1.48 23.84
C ILE A 139 12.40 2.84 24.08
N ILE A 140 13.23 3.35 23.16
CA ILE A 140 13.84 4.66 23.31
C ILE A 140 12.76 5.75 23.37
N VAL A 141 11.79 5.73 22.46
CA VAL A 141 10.69 6.71 22.45
C VAL A 141 9.91 6.63 23.76
N PHE A 142 9.47 5.44 24.18
CA PHE A 142 8.65 5.30 25.39
C PHE A 142 9.40 5.51 26.70
N SER A 143 10.71 5.24 26.76
CA SER A 143 11.51 5.44 27.98
C SER A 143 12.01 6.87 28.12
N VAL A 144 12.39 7.53 27.01
CA VAL A 144 12.97 8.88 27.04
C VAL A 144 11.90 9.97 27.11
N THR A 145 10.74 9.76 26.48
CA THR A 145 9.66 10.79 26.43
C THR A 145 9.11 11.15 27.82
N PRO A 146 8.81 10.21 28.74
CA PRO A 146 8.37 10.55 30.09
C PRO A 146 9.46 11.27 30.89
N GLY A 147 10.72 10.87 30.73
CA GLY A 147 11.86 11.51 31.39
C GLY A 147 12.03 12.98 30.97
N LEU A 148 11.89 13.25 29.67
CA LEU A 148 11.92 14.62 29.13
C LEU A 148 10.70 15.46 29.56
N LEU A 149 9.53 14.84 29.70
CA LEU A 149 8.32 15.53 30.16
C LEU A 149 8.37 15.89 31.65
N LEU A 150 8.94 14.99 32.47
CA LEU A 150 9.01 15.13 33.92
C LEU A 150 10.24 15.90 34.42
N ASP A 151 11.21 16.22 33.55
CA ASP A 151 12.39 16.97 33.95
C ASP A 151 12.07 18.46 34.16
N ASP A 152 11.92 18.84 35.43
CA ASP A 152 11.57 20.19 35.83
C ASP A 152 12.60 21.27 35.49
N ARG A 153 13.81 20.85 35.09
CA ARG A 153 14.92 21.75 34.75
C ARG A 153 14.77 22.42 33.39
N ASN A 154 13.99 21.86 32.48
CA ASN A 154 13.87 22.36 31.12
C ASN A 154 12.67 23.30 30.98
N ALA A 155 12.82 24.39 30.23
CA ALA A 155 11.71 25.28 29.91
C ALA A 155 10.62 24.50 29.16
N TRP A 156 9.36 24.83 29.41
CA TRP A 156 8.20 24.10 28.89
C TRP A 156 8.21 23.96 27.35
N GLY A 157 8.74 24.98 26.65
CA GLY A 157 8.93 24.98 25.20
C GLY A 157 9.95 23.94 24.71
N ASP A 158 11.07 23.77 25.40
CA ASP A 158 12.09 22.78 25.04
C ASP A 158 11.59 21.35 25.25
N ARG A 159 10.76 21.12 26.27
CA ARG A 159 10.14 19.81 26.50
C ARG A 159 9.23 19.42 25.35
N ILE A 160 8.40 20.34 24.87
CA ILE A 160 7.48 20.09 23.76
C ILE A 160 8.25 19.92 22.45
N GLY A 161 9.28 20.74 22.22
CA GLY A 161 10.14 20.67 21.04
C GLY A 161 10.89 19.34 20.95
N ALA A 162 11.60 18.97 22.01
CA ALA A 162 12.34 17.71 22.08
C ALA A 162 11.41 16.50 21.94
N SER A 163 10.28 16.48 22.65
CA SER A 163 9.29 15.38 22.55
C SER A 163 8.70 15.27 21.15
N GLY A 164 8.38 16.41 20.53
CA GLY A 164 7.84 16.47 19.17
C GLY A 164 8.83 15.92 18.14
N VAL A 165 10.10 16.34 18.20
CA VAL A 165 11.16 15.82 17.33
C VAL A 165 11.32 14.31 17.51
N LEU A 166 11.30 13.82 18.76
CA LEU A 166 11.47 12.41 19.07
C LEU A 166 10.29 11.57 18.54
N ILE A 167 9.06 12.07 18.65
CA ILE A 167 7.86 11.41 18.10
C ILE A 167 7.89 11.40 16.57
N VAL A 168 8.27 12.51 15.93
CA VAL A 168 8.32 12.63 14.46
C VAL A 168 9.43 11.76 13.89
N ALA A 169 10.63 11.83 14.46
CA ALA A 169 11.78 11.03 14.04
C ALA A 169 11.53 9.54 14.31
N GLY A 170 11.06 9.19 15.51
CA GLY A 170 10.73 7.82 15.89
C GLY A 170 9.62 7.23 15.03
N GLY A 171 8.53 7.97 14.82
CA GLY A 171 7.43 7.58 13.95
C GLY A 171 7.86 7.36 12.50
N GLY A 172 8.70 8.25 11.95
CA GLY A 172 9.27 8.11 10.61
C GLY A 172 10.15 6.85 10.47
N LEU A 173 11.00 6.58 11.46
CA LEU A 173 11.86 5.40 11.49
C LEU A 173 11.05 4.09 11.59
N LEU A 174 10.05 4.06 12.48
CA LEU A 174 9.13 2.93 12.64
C LEU A 174 8.37 2.64 11.34
N TYR A 175 7.88 3.68 10.66
CA TYR A 175 7.18 3.55 9.39
C TYR A 175 8.11 3.06 8.27
N GLY A 176 9.34 3.60 8.18
CA GLY A 176 10.35 3.14 7.22
C GLY A 176 10.69 1.66 7.39
N LEU A 177 10.87 1.22 8.64
CA LEU A 177 11.13 -0.18 8.99
C LEU A 177 9.94 -1.09 8.66
N TRP A 178 8.72 -0.66 8.96
CA TRP A 178 7.51 -1.40 8.61
C TRP A 178 7.38 -1.60 7.10
N ARG A 179 7.68 -0.56 6.30
CA ARG A 179 7.65 -0.63 4.84
C ARG A 179 8.72 -1.58 4.29
N LEU A 180 9.94 -1.52 4.85
CA LEU A 180 11.02 -2.43 4.47
C LEU A 180 10.66 -3.89 4.80
N ALA A 181 10.09 -4.13 5.97
CA ALA A 181 9.62 -5.46 6.39
C ALA A 181 8.54 -6.01 5.45
N ASN A 182 7.58 -5.18 5.01
CA ASN A 182 6.57 -5.59 4.04
C ASN A 182 7.18 -5.96 2.67
N ARG A 183 8.19 -5.21 2.19
CA ARG A 183 8.90 -5.53 0.94
C ARG A 183 9.68 -6.84 1.02
N LEU A 184 10.27 -7.12 2.18
CA LEU A 184 11.06 -8.34 2.42
C LEU A 184 10.18 -9.56 2.75
N SER A 185 8.89 -9.37 3.04
CA SER A 185 7.98 -10.48 3.34
C SER A 185 7.76 -11.34 2.08
N PRO A 186 8.20 -12.62 2.09
CA PRO A 186 8.22 -13.46 0.90
C PRO A 186 6.83 -14.06 0.67
N GLN A 187 5.86 -13.26 0.24
CA GLN A 187 4.67 -13.79 -0.44
C GLN A 187 5.00 -14.36 -1.83
N ALA A 188 6.26 -14.23 -2.28
CA ALA A 188 6.74 -14.66 -3.60
C ALA A 188 7.05 -16.16 -3.74
N ARG A 189 7.07 -16.98 -2.67
CA ARG A 189 7.54 -18.38 -2.77
C ARG A 189 6.45 -19.44 -2.92
N VAL A 190 5.18 -19.08 -2.85
CA VAL A 190 4.07 -20.06 -2.91
C VAL A 190 3.57 -20.30 -4.34
N LEU A 191 3.91 -19.44 -5.31
CA LEU A 191 3.51 -19.63 -6.72
C LEU A 191 4.53 -20.40 -7.57
N SER A 192 5.77 -20.59 -7.11
CA SER A 192 6.81 -21.30 -7.88
C SER A 192 6.89 -22.82 -7.60
N HIS A 193 5.95 -23.37 -6.82
CA HIS A 193 5.88 -24.81 -6.55
C HIS A 193 4.57 -25.47 -6.97
N SER A 194 3.59 -24.73 -7.47
CA SER A 194 2.37 -25.32 -8.05
C SER A 194 2.45 -25.59 -9.55
N GLU A 195 3.48 -25.11 -10.27
CA GLU A 195 3.63 -25.36 -11.72
C GLU A 195 4.40 -26.65 -12.06
N GLY A 196 4.93 -27.40 -11.09
CA GLY A 196 5.71 -28.62 -11.34
C GLY A 196 4.92 -29.94 -11.37
N GLY A 197 3.60 -29.91 -11.20
CA GLY A 197 2.79 -31.11 -10.93
C GLY A 197 1.84 -31.58 -12.03
N ALA A 198 1.84 -30.97 -13.21
CA ALA A 198 0.89 -31.28 -14.29
C ALA A 198 1.59 -31.61 -15.62
N ALA A 199 2.56 -32.53 -15.58
CA ALA A 199 3.00 -33.26 -16.76
C ALA A 199 2.61 -34.74 -16.58
N LEU A 200 1.41 -35.05 -17.05
CA LEU A 200 1.00 -36.38 -17.51
C LEU A 200 0.98 -36.33 -19.04
#